data_AF-H6L4J3-F1
#
_entry.id   AF-H6L4J3-F1
#
_cell.length_a   1.000
_cell.length_b   1.000
_cell.length_c   1.000
_cell.angle_alpha   90.00
_cell.angle_beta   90.00
_cell.angle_gamma   90.00
#
_symmetry.space_group_name_H-M   'P 1'
#
loop_
_entity.id
_entity.type
_entity.pdbx_description
1 polymer ?
#
loop_
_entity_poly.entity_id
_entity_poly.type
_entity_poly.pdbx_seq_one_letter_code
_entity_poly.pdbx_strand_id
1 'polypeptide(L)'
;MRLFQIGLFLALFSGIFLFSCQDNAPQQSEGEATVAADSSQEGSSASPSPLSPEEQLAKMEPAAQAEMAKLNETACACLQEHAEAITNFTDKALPAIAEAKEKGGVSLMEVLGPLMPDMRKMKGYRECGSQADSSINQNLIDEAMAKILGENMDPKAASESKIAIMNAQLKQNCPDGFAIQEKITAFAEAGQSLQGDQPAAPHK
;
A
#
# COMPACT_ATOMS: atom_id res chain seq x y z
N MET A 1 13.56 15.06 18.13
CA MET A 1 12.10 15.03 17.88
C MET A 1 11.71 15.23 16.39
N ARG A 2 12.50 14.80 15.38
CA ARG A 2 12.17 15.06 13.95
C ARG A 2 12.18 13.84 13.01
N LEU A 3 12.54 12.66 13.48
CA LEU A 3 12.56 11.42 12.67
C LEU A 3 11.21 10.70 12.60
N PHE A 4 10.30 10.94 13.56
CA PHE A 4 8.99 10.29 13.64
C PHE A 4 7.94 10.79 12.61
N GLN A 5 8.10 11.98 12.05
CA GLN A 5 7.14 12.49 11.06
C GLN A 5 7.40 11.98 9.64
N ILE A 6 8.62 11.53 9.32
CA ILE A 6 8.99 11.16 7.94
C ILE A 6 8.53 9.73 7.62
N GLY A 7 8.66 8.81 8.60
CA GLY A 7 8.02 7.50 8.53
C GLY A 7 6.50 7.62 8.36
N LEU A 8 5.89 8.63 9.01
CA LEU A 8 4.47 8.94 8.81
C LEU A 8 4.19 9.35 7.35
N PHE A 9 5.02 10.16 6.67
CA PHE A 9 4.71 10.62 5.30
C PHE A 9 4.84 9.54 4.21
N LEU A 10 5.79 8.61 4.32
CA LEU A 10 5.83 7.43 3.46
C LEU A 10 4.77 6.41 3.86
N ALA A 11 4.54 6.20 5.15
CA ALA A 11 3.40 5.46 5.63
C ALA A 11 2.06 6.19 5.39
N LEU A 12 2.04 7.38 4.79
CA LEU A 12 0.84 8.14 4.41
C LEU A 12 0.58 8.10 2.90
N PHE A 13 1.61 7.88 2.06
CA PHE A 13 1.41 7.52 0.65
C PHE A 13 1.22 6.02 0.48
N SER A 14 1.98 5.24 1.25
CA SER A 14 1.65 3.85 1.53
C SER A 14 0.30 3.77 2.24
N GLY A 15 0.01 4.63 3.22
CA GLY A 15 -1.17 4.52 4.10
C GLY A 15 -2.48 5.18 3.69
N ILE A 16 -2.58 5.83 2.54
CA ILE A 16 -3.92 6.05 1.99
C ILE A 16 -4.50 4.72 1.44
N PHE A 17 -3.65 3.70 1.24
CA PHE A 17 -4.08 2.34 0.89
C PHE A 17 -3.57 1.21 1.81
N LEU A 18 -2.62 1.48 2.72
CA LEU A 18 -2.01 0.51 3.63
C LEU A 18 -2.30 0.77 5.13
N PHE A 19 -3.14 1.75 5.49
CA PHE A 19 -3.34 2.15 6.90
C PHE A 19 -4.67 1.70 7.49
N SER A 20 -5.00 0.43 7.30
CA SER A 20 -5.91 -0.30 8.20
C SER A 20 -5.21 -1.44 8.95
N CYS A 21 -3.87 -1.52 8.98
CA CYS A 21 -3.18 -2.63 9.67
C CYS A 21 -1.86 -2.24 10.37
N GLN A 22 -1.80 -1.10 11.06
CA GLN A 22 -0.77 -0.88 12.10
C GLN A 22 -1.44 -0.49 13.41
N ASP A 23 -1.84 -1.49 14.21
CA ASP A 23 -1.43 -1.69 15.61
C ASP A 23 -2.34 -2.71 16.33
N ASN A 24 -1.80 -3.91 16.59
CA ASN A 24 -1.92 -4.58 17.87
C ASN A 24 -1.01 -5.81 17.88
N ALA A 25 0.26 -5.59 18.25
CA ALA A 25 1.08 -6.66 18.78
C ALA A 25 0.75 -6.82 20.27
N PRO A 26 0.29 -7.99 20.75
CA PRO A 26 0.48 -8.34 22.15
C PRO A 26 1.90 -8.89 22.33
N GLN A 27 2.63 -8.28 23.27
CA GLN A 27 3.82 -8.86 23.88
C GLN A 27 3.47 -10.09 24.75
N GLN A 28 4.51 -10.91 24.98
CA GLN A 28 4.63 -12.09 25.87
C GLN A 28 4.14 -13.39 25.22
N SER A 29 4.84 -14.53 25.30
CA SER A 29 5.71 -15.05 26.36
C SER A 29 6.62 -16.16 25.80
N GLU A 30 7.75 -16.38 26.46
CA GLU A 30 8.68 -17.50 26.31
C GLU A 30 7.99 -18.87 26.23
N GLY A 31 8.60 -19.80 25.47
CA GLY A 31 8.17 -21.19 25.35
C GLY A 31 9.09 -22.00 24.44
N GLU A 32 10.17 -22.50 25.01
CA GLU A 32 11.13 -23.45 24.43
C GLU A 32 10.45 -24.80 24.06
N ALA A 33 10.66 -25.31 22.85
CA ALA A 33 10.61 -26.75 22.55
C ALA A 33 11.26 -27.09 21.19
N THR A 34 12.26 -27.97 21.27
CA THR A 34 12.86 -28.81 20.22
C THR A 34 11.78 -29.68 19.53
N VAL A 35 11.90 -30.27 18.33
CA VAL A 35 12.86 -31.27 17.83
C VAL A 35 12.67 -31.50 16.30
N ALA A 36 13.74 -31.93 15.64
CA ALA A 36 13.84 -32.89 14.51
C ALA A 36 13.29 -32.55 13.11
N ALA A 37 14.24 -32.47 12.18
CA ALA A 37 14.09 -32.84 10.79
C ALA A 37 14.01 -34.37 10.62
N ASP A 38 13.12 -34.86 9.76
CA ASP A 38 13.40 -35.98 8.84
C ASP A 38 12.37 -36.07 7.68
N SER A 39 12.91 -35.99 6.47
CA SER A 39 12.58 -36.70 5.21
C SER A 39 11.13 -36.97 4.76
N SER A 40 10.78 -36.29 3.65
CA SER A 40 10.25 -36.82 2.37
C SER A 40 9.19 -37.94 2.38
N GLN A 41 8.03 -37.72 1.73
CA GLN A 41 7.83 -37.95 0.29
C GLN A 41 6.35 -37.81 -0.15
N GLU A 42 6.17 -37.02 -1.22
CA GLU A 42 5.10 -36.98 -2.24
C GLU A 42 3.64 -37.32 -1.90
N GLY A 43 2.81 -36.27 -1.97
CA GLY A 43 1.36 -36.36 -2.13
C GLY A 43 0.80 -35.08 -2.75
N SER A 44 0.88 -34.98 -4.08
CA SER A 44 0.13 -34.06 -4.94
C SER A 44 0.14 -32.57 -4.56
N SER A 45 1.17 -31.87 -5.02
CA SER A 45 1.18 -30.42 -5.19
C SER A 45 0.05 -29.98 -6.11
N ALA A 46 -1.03 -29.51 -5.51
CA ALA A 46 -1.83 -28.43 -6.06
C ALA A 46 -1.93 -27.35 -4.98
N SER A 47 -0.86 -26.57 -4.80
CA SER A 47 -1.08 -25.22 -4.25
C SER A 47 -2.09 -24.58 -5.20
N PRO A 48 -3.31 -24.24 -4.75
CA PRO A 48 -4.25 -23.55 -5.62
C PRO A 48 -3.53 -22.31 -6.15
N SER A 49 -3.54 -22.14 -7.48
CA SER A 49 -3.02 -20.92 -8.07
C SER A 49 -3.65 -19.73 -7.36
N PRO A 50 -2.86 -18.70 -6.99
CA PRO A 50 -3.42 -17.53 -6.34
C PRO A 50 -4.52 -16.95 -7.24
N LEU A 51 -5.72 -16.77 -6.67
CA LEU A 51 -6.88 -16.27 -7.40
C LEU A 51 -6.56 -14.90 -7.99
N SER A 52 -7.02 -14.64 -9.22
CA SER A 52 -6.87 -13.30 -9.80
C SER A 52 -7.68 -12.27 -9.00
N PRO A 53 -7.35 -10.97 -9.07
CA PRO A 53 -8.14 -9.93 -8.41
C PRO A 53 -9.63 -9.96 -8.78
N GLU A 54 -9.96 -10.25 -10.04
CA GLU A 54 -11.34 -10.37 -10.53
C GLU A 54 -12.03 -11.61 -9.96
N GLU A 55 -11.33 -12.74 -9.85
CA GLU A 55 -11.85 -13.95 -9.21
C GLU A 55 -12.07 -13.77 -7.71
N GLN A 56 -11.18 -13.05 -7.04
CA GLN A 56 -11.33 -12.70 -5.63
C GLN A 56 -12.54 -11.80 -5.41
N LEU A 57 -12.68 -10.73 -6.19
CA LEU A 57 -13.86 -9.86 -6.14
C LEU A 57 -15.16 -10.64 -6.39
N ALA A 58 -15.18 -11.51 -7.39
CA ALA A 58 -16.36 -12.32 -7.70
C ALA A 58 -16.74 -13.31 -6.58
N LYS A 59 -15.77 -13.73 -5.76
CA LYS A 59 -15.99 -14.59 -4.59
C LYS A 59 -16.38 -13.84 -3.33
N MET A 60 -16.28 -12.50 -3.31
CA MET A 60 -16.79 -11.71 -2.20
C MET A 60 -18.31 -11.80 -2.15
N GLU A 61 -18.87 -11.70 -0.94
CA GLU A 61 -20.32 -11.56 -0.78
C GLU A 61 -20.81 -10.25 -1.45
N PRO A 62 -22.04 -10.20 -2.00
CA PRO A 62 -22.54 -9.03 -2.71
C PRO A 62 -22.45 -7.71 -1.93
N ALA A 63 -22.63 -7.76 -0.61
CA ALA A 63 -22.49 -6.58 0.24
C ALA A 63 -21.04 -6.06 0.26
N ALA A 64 -20.05 -6.95 0.36
CA ALA A 64 -18.63 -6.57 0.31
C ALA A 64 -18.21 -6.09 -1.09
N GLN A 65 -18.76 -6.70 -2.15
CA GLN A 65 -18.55 -6.20 -3.52
C GLN A 65 -19.07 -4.77 -3.70
N ALA A 66 -20.25 -4.45 -3.12
CA ALA A 66 -20.82 -3.11 -3.18
C ALA A 66 -19.96 -2.08 -2.43
N GLU A 67 -19.42 -2.44 -1.26
CA GLU A 67 -18.48 -1.57 -0.53
C GLU A 67 -17.18 -1.37 -1.31
N MET A 68 -16.64 -2.42 -1.95
CA MET A 68 -15.46 -2.31 -2.80
C MET A 68 -15.71 -1.42 -4.02
N ALA A 69 -16.87 -1.55 -4.66
CA ALA A 69 -17.27 -0.69 -5.78
C ALA A 69 -17.35 0.78 -5.34
N LYS A 70 -17.96 1.05 -4.19
CA LYS A 70 -18.04 2.40 -3.60
C LYS A 70 -16.66 2.97 -3.26
N LEU A 71 -15.77 2.16 -2.69
CA LEU A 71 -14.39 2.54 -2.42
C LEU A 71 -13.68 2.94 -3.72
N ASN A 72 -13.81 2.11 -4.77
CA ASN A 72 -13.19 2.38 -6.06
C ASN A 72 -13.76 3.65 -6.73
N GLU A 73 -15.08 3.84 -6.73
CA GLU A 73 -15.71 5.06 -7.25
C GLU A 73 -15.19 6.32 -6.54
N THR A 74 -15.08 6.26 -5.21
CA THR A 74 -14.58 7.38 -4.42
C THR A 74 -13.08 7.61 -4.66
N ALA A 75 -12.28 6.54 -4.72
CA ALA A 75 -10.86 6.62 -5.04
C ALA A 75 -10.63 7.23 -6.44
N CYS A 76 -11.41 6.82 -7.43
CA CYS A 76 -11.39 7.40 -8.78
C CYS A 76 -11.67 8.91 -8.73
N ALA A 77 -12.73 9.33 -8.03
CA ALA A 77 -13.06 10.75 -7.87
C ALA A 77 -11.93 11.53 -7.20
N CYS A 78 -11.36 11.00 -6.11
CA CYS A 78 -10.22 11.60 -5.41
C CYS A 78 -8.98 11.75 -6.31
N LEU A 79 -8.66 10.72 -7.07
CA LEU A 79 -7.52 10.72 -8.00
C LEU A 79 -7.71 11.77 -9.09
N GLN A 80 -8.93 11.88 -9.64
CA GLN A 80 -9.24 12.86 -10.68
C GLN A 80 -9.26 14.30 -10.15
N GLU A 81 -9.87 14.54 -8.98
CA GLU A 81 -9.92 15.87 -8.36
C GLU A 81 -8.52 16.41 -8.06
N HIS A 82 -7.60 15.54 -7.66
CA HIS A 82 -6.24 15.91 -7.30
C HIS A 82 -5.18 15.57 -8.36
N ALA A 83 -5.61 15.19 -9.57
CA ALA A 83 -4.76 14.69 -10.64
C ALA A 83 -3.56 15.60 -10.95
N GLU A 84 -3.82 16.89 -11.08
CA GLU A 84 -2.80 17.89 -11.41
C GLU A 84 -1.76 18.01 -10.29
N ALA A 85 -2.20 18.07 -9.03
CA ALA A 85 -1.31 18.18 -7.89
C ALA A 85 -0.44 16.93 -7.74
N ILE A 86 -1.06 15.74 -7.87
CA ILE A 86 -0.38 14.44 -7.82
C ILE A 86 0.67 14.37 -8.93
N THR A 87 0.26 14.60 -10.17
CA THR A 87 1.13 14.48 -11.34
C THR A 87 2.31 15.45 -11.27
N ASN A 88 2.05 16.73 -10.96
CA ASN A 88 3.10 17.73 -10.83
C ASN A 88 4.11 17.40 -9.73
N PHE A 89 3.66 16.80 -8.63
CA PHE A 89 4.55 16.34 -7.56
C PHE A 89 5.37 15.13 -8.03
N THR A 90 4.74 14.08 -8.56
CA THR A 90 5.41 12.85 -8.95
C THR A 90 6.39 13.06 -10.10
N ASP A 91 6.05 13.92 -11.06
CA ASP A 91 6.90 14.22 -12.23
C ASP A 91 8.19 14.96 -11.83
N LYS A 92 8.19 15.66 -10.69
CA LYS A 92 9.40 16.28 -10.11
C LYS A 92 10.13 15.33 -9.17
N ALA A 93 9.39 14.57 -8.36
CA ALA A 93 9.96 13.72 -7.33
C ALA A 93 10.67 12.50 -7.90
N LEU A 94 10.10 11.83 -8.90
CA LEU A 94 10.67 10.62 -9.48
C LEU A 94 12.07 10.84 -10.10
N PRO A 95 12.30 11.86 -10.95
CA PRO A 95 13.64 12.16 -11.45
C PRO A 95 14.61 12.54 -10.33
N ALA A 96 14.16 13.32 -9.34
CA ALA A 96 15.00 13.74 -8.23
C ALA A 96 15.45 12.56 -7.36
N ILE A 97 14.58 11.56 -7.15
CA ILE A 97 14.92 10.31 -6.46
C ILE A 97 15.92 9.49 -7.29
N ALA A 98 15.71 9.38 -8.60
CA ALA A 98 16.62 8.66 -9.49
C ALA A 98 18.04 9.29 -9.48
N GLU A 99 18.12 10.61 -9.59
CA GLU A 99 19.41 11.33 -9.49
C GLU A 99 20.09 11.14 -8.14
N ALA A 100 19.32 11.14 -7.05
CA ALA A 100 19.85 10.92 -5.71
C ALA A 100 20.41 9.51 -5.53
N LYS A 101 19.75 8.51 -6.12
CA LYS A 101 20.21 7.12 -6.14
C LYS A 101 21.54 6.99 -6.89
N GLU A 102 21.69 7.66 -8.03
CA GLU A 102 22.94 7.67 -8.80
C GLU A 102 24.09 8.38 -8.09
N LYS A 103 23.81 9.50 -7.41
CA LYS A 103 24.82 10.27 -6.68
C LYS A 103 25.30 9.56 -5.41
N GLY A 104 24.46 8.72 -4.80
CA GLY A 104 24.74 7.99 -3.57
C GLY A 104 24.84 8.90 -2.34
N GLY A 105 24.45 8.38 -1.18
CA GLY A 105 24.58 9.11 0.10
C GLY A 105 23.63 10.31 0.28
N VAL A 106 22.70 10.55 -0.66
CA VAL A 106 21.65 11.57 -0.54
C VAL A 106 20.41 10.94 0.06
N SER A 107 19.91 11.53 1.14
CA SER A 107 18.70 11.06 1.81
C SER A 107 17.44 11.46 1.05
N LEU A 108 16.37 10.66 1.16
CA LEU A 108 15.05 11.03 0.61
C LEU A 108 14.59 12.42 1.10
N MET A 109 14.98 12.81 2.31
CA MET A 109 14.63 14.13 2.86
C MET A 109 15.30 15.28 2.10
N GLU A 110 16.54 15.11 1.67
CA GLU A 110 17.24 16.11 0.87
C GLU A 110 16.62 16.24 -0.52
N VAL A 111 16.10 15.14 -1.06
CA VAL A 111 15.37 15.10 -2.34
C VAL A 111 13.99 15.76 -2.22
N LEU A 112 13.25 15.45 -1.17
CA LEU A 112 11.88 15.93 -0.99
C LEU A 112 11.79 17.33 -0.37
N GLY A 113 12.85 17.80 0.31
CA GLY A 113 12.89 19.13 0.94
C GLY A 113 12.44 20.27 0.02
N PRO A 114 12.98 20.38 -1.20
CA PRO A 114 12.53 21.35 -2.20
C PRO A 114 11.09 21.15 -2.69
N LEU A 115 10.55 19.94 -2.61
CA LEU A 115 9.21 19.57 -3.06
C LEU A 115 8.15 19.68 -1.97
N MET A 116 8.53 20.03 -0.73
CA MET A 116 7.61 20.19 0.39
C MET A 116 6.39 21.11 0.11
N PRO A 117 6.51 22.23 -0.64
CA PRO A 117 5.35 23.03 -1.01
C PRO A 117 4.34 22.28 -1.88
N ASP A 118 4.82 21.44 -2.80
CA ASP A 118 3.97 20.62 -3.66
C ASP A 118 3.38 19.44 -2.88
N MET A 119 4.15 18.83 -1.96
CA MET A 119 3.62 17.84 -1.02
C MET A 119 2.49 18.39 -0.15
N ARG A 120 2.50 19.67 0.22
CA ARG A 120 1.39 20.26 0.98
C ARG A 120 0.10 20.32 0.17
N LYS A 121 0.18 20.45 -1.16
CA LYS A 121 -1.00 20.43 -2.04
C LYS A 121 -1.63 19.03 -2.11
N MET A 122 -0.83 18.00 -1.85
CA MET A 122 -1.30 16.61 -1.72
C MET A 122 -2.15 16.34 -0.48
N LYS A 123 -2.29 17.32 0.44
CA LYS A 123 -3.14 17.19 1.63
C LYS A 123 -4.61 16.92 1.26
N GLY A 124 -5.10 17.55 0.19
CA GLY A 124 -6.47 17.31 -0.32
C GLY A 124 -6.68 15.85 -0.70
N TYR A 125 -5.74 15.28 -1.46
CA TYR A 125 -5.76 13.86 -1.82
C TYR A 125 -5.78 12.94 -0.58
N ARG A 126 -5.00 13.27 0.46
CA ARG A 126 -5.01 12.54 1.73
C ARG A 126 -6.36 12.60 2.44
N GLU A 127 -6.95 13.78 2.51
CA GLU A 127 -8.26 13.96 3.16
C GLU A 127 -9.34 13.23 2.38
N CYS A 128 -9.28 13.25 1.04
CA CYS A 128 -10.19 12.52 0.18
C CYS A 128 -10.08 11.00 0.37
N GLY A 129 -8.85 10.44 0.40
CA GLY A 129 -8.64 9.02 0.66
C GLY A 129 -9.14 8.58 2.04
N SER A 130 -8.90 9.38 3.08
CA SER A 130 -9.44 9.11 4.42
C SER A 130 -10.97 9.16 4.47
N GLN A 131 -11.59 10.03 3.67
CA GLN A 131 -13.04 10.07 3.52
C GLN A 131 -13.56 8.85 2.77
N ALA A 132 -12.87 8.41 1.72
CA ALA A 132 -13.20 7.19 1.00
C ALA A 132 -13.25 5.98 1.94
N ASP A 133 -12.20 5.79 2.74
CA ASP A 133 -12.11 4.68 3.70
C ASP A 133 -13.16 4.74 4.82
N SER A 134 -13.52 5.94 5.28
CA SER A 134 -14.57 6.12 6.31
C SER A 134 -15.99 6.06 5.75
N SER A 135 -16.15 6.17 4.43
CA SER A 135 -17.45 6.08 3.77
C SER A 135 -17.93 4.66 3.55
N ILE A 136 -17.05 3.66 3.74
CA ILE A 136 -17.34 2.25 3.50
C ILE A 136 -17.35 1.45 4.80
N ASN A 137 -18.06 0.32 4.77
CA ASN A 137 -18.01 -0.66 5.85
C ASN A 137 -16.82 -1.61 5.65
N GLN A 138 -15.65 -1.21 6.17
CA GLN A 138 -14.40 -1.98 6.07
C GLN A 138 -14.54 -3.42 6.60
N ASN A 139 -15.32 -3.64 7.65
CA ASN A 139 -15.50 -4.97 8.23
C ASN A 139 -16.08 -5.97 7.22
N LEU A 140 -17.00 -5.54 6.34
CA LEU A 140 -17.56 -6.42 5.31
C LEU A 140 -16.50 -6.82 4.29
N ILE A 141 -15.60 -5.92 3.94
CA ILE A 141 -14.48 -6.19 3.04
C ILE A 141 -13.50 -7.14 3.72
N ASP A 142 -13.11 -6.87 4.96
CA ASP A 142 -12.14 -7.66 5.70
C ASP A 142 -12.65 -9.09 5.96
N GLU A 143 -13.93 -9.26 6.33
CA GLU A 143 -14.56 -10.57 6.48
C GLU A 143 -14.60 -11.35 5.16
N ALA A 144 -14.90 -10.67 4.04
CA ALA A 144 -14.90 -11.31 2.73
C ALA A 144 -13.49 -11.73 2.31
N MET A 145 -12.48 -10.89 2.59
CA MET A 145 -11.08 -11.21 2.32
C MET A 145 -10.57 -12.38 3.15
N ALA A 146 -10.89 -12.41 4.45
CA ALA A 146 -10.56 -13.52 5.33
C ALA A 146 -11.18 -14.84 4.83
N LYS A 147 -12.41 -14.83 4.30
CA LYS A 147 -13.03 -16.02 3.71
C LYS A 147 -12.35 -16.49 2.42
N ILE A 148 -11.92 -15.56 1.57
CA ILE A 148 -11.28 -15.88 0.28
C ILE A 148 -9.86 -16.43 0.48
N LEU A 149 -9.13 -15.86 1.45
CA LEU A 149 -7.70 -16.06 1.62
C LEU A 149 -7.35 -16.96 2.82
N GLY A 150 -8.34 -17.23 3.68
CA GLY A 150 -8.26 -18.12 4.85
C GLY A 150 -8.30 -17.38 6.18
N GLU A 151 -8.93 -17.97 7.20
CA GLU A 151 -9.17 -17.31 8.51
C GLU A 151 -7.89 -17.01 9.32
N ASN A 152 -6.75 -17.65 8.99
CA ASN A 152 -5.44 -17.44 9.61
C ASN A 152 -4.49 -16.60 8.73
N MET A 153 -5.06 -15.74 7.89
CA MET A 153 -4.32 -14.99 6.90
C MET A 153 -3.37 -13.96 7.51
N ASP A 154 -2.20 -13.79 6.87
CA ASP A 154 -1.29 -12.68 7.09
C ASP A 154 -1.98 -11.34 6.70
N PRO A 155 -2.13 -10.38 7.64
CA PRO A 155 -2.72 -9.07 7.39
C PRO A 155 -2.08 -8.33 6.20
N LYS A 156 -0.78 -8.55 5.96
CA LYS A 156 -0.09 -7.94 4.82
C LYS A 156 -0.62 -8.49 3.50
N ALA A 157 -0.75 -9.82 3.37
CA ALA A 157 -1.30 -10.44 2.17
C ALA A 157 -2.78 -10.05 1.93
N ALA A 158 -3.55 -9.78 3.00
CA ALA A 158 -4.94 -9.32 2.90
C ALA A 158 -5.00 -7.94 2.24
N SER A 159 -4.11 -7.06 2.71
CA SER A 159 -3.95 -5.71 2.21
C SER A 159 -3.47 -5.69 0.76
N GLU A 160 -2.45 -6.49 0.42
CA GLU A 160 -1.96 -6.64 -0.97
C GLU A 160 -3.07 -7.10 -1.91
N SER A 161 -3.88 -8.05 -1.47
CA SER A 161 -5.00 -8.57 -2.26
C SER A 161 -6.12 -7.54 -2.43
N LYS A 162 -6.46 -6.79 -1.39
CA LYS A 162 -7.42 -5.67 -1.46
C LYS A 162 -6.96 -4.59 -2.43
N ILE A 163 -5.68 -4.22 -2.37
CA ILE A 163 -5.07 -3.25 -3.29
C ILE A 163 -5.10 -3.79 -4.73
N ALA A 164 -4.80 -5.08 -4.93
CA ALA A 164 -4.84 -5.68 -6.25
C ALA A 164 -6.25 -5.66 -6.86
N ILE A 165 -7.28 -5.98 -6.07
CA ILE A 165 -8.70 -5.88 -6.47
C ILE A 165 -9.03 -4.45 -6.87
N MET A 166 -8.74 -3.49 -6.01
CA MET A 166 -9.04 -2.09 -6.29
C MET A 166 -8.29 -1.59 -7.53
N ASN A 167 -7.01 -1.91 -7.69
CA ASN A 167 -6.22 -1.53 -8.86
C ASN A 167 -6.79 -2.13 -10.15
N ALA A 168 -7.21 -3.40 -10.12
CA ALA A 168 -7.86 -4.05 -11.25
C ALA A 168 -9.16 -3.32 -11.63
N GLN A 169 -9.99 -2.99 -10.64
CA GLN A 169 -11.24 -2.27 -10.91
C GLN A 169 -11.01 -0.80 -11.31
N LEU A 170 -10.00 -0.10 -10.76
CA LEU A 170 -9.61 1.25 -11.18
C LEU A 170 -9.15 1.23 -12.64
N LYS A 171 -8.29 0.27 -13.00
CA LYS A 171 -7.82 0.11 -14.39
C LYS A 171 -8.96 -0.10 -15.37
N GLN A 172 -10.00 -0.83 -14.97
CA GLN A 172 -11.16 -1.12 -15.81
C GLN A 172 -12.13 0.06 -15.90
N ASN A 173 -12.46 0.70 -14.77
CA ASN A 173 -13.59 1.64 -14.68
C ASN A 173 -13.15 3.11 -14.63
N CYS A 174 -11.88 3.36 -14.31
CA CYS A 174 -11.30 4.70 -14.15
C CYS A 174 -9.86 4.75 -14.68
N PRO A 175 -9.63 4.51 -15.98
CA PRO A 175 -8.29 4.37 -16.54
C PRO A 175 -7.40 5.61 -16.33
N ASP A 176 -7.99 6.81 -16.37
CA ASP A 176 -7.26 8.06 -16.10
C ASP A 176 -6.85 8.15 -14.63
N GLY A 177 -7.74 7.77 -13.70
CA GLY A 177 -7.43 7.66 -12.28
C GLY A 177 -6.35 6.61 -12.02
N PHE A 178 -6.43 5.47 -12.70
CA PHE A 178 -5.44 4.41 -12.61
C PHE A 178 -4.05 4.88 -13.06
N ALA A 179 -3.94 5.65 -14.15
CA ALA A 179 -2.67 6.22 -14.58
C ALA A 179 -2.04 7.16 -13.53
N ILE A 180 -2.87 7.88 -12.77
CA ILE A 180 -2.44 8.73 -11.65
C ILE A 180 -2.00 7.86 -10.46
N GLN A 181 -2.75 6.80 -10.17
CA GLN A 181 -2.40 5.82 -9.13
C GLN A 181 -1.07 5.13 -9.45
N GLU A 182 -0.78 4.80 -10.70
CA GLU A 182 0.51 4.24 -11.13
C GLU A 182 1.69 5.19 -10.82
N LYS A 183 1.50 6.51 -11.00
CA LYS A 183 2.51 7.51 -10.62
C LYS A 183 2.75 7.54 -9.11
N ILE A 184 1.68 7.42 -8.31
CA ILE A 184 1.78 7.35 -6.85
C ILE A 184 2.54 6.10 -6.41
N THR A 185 2.21 4.94 -6.99
CA THR A 185 2.89 3.67 -6.72
C THR A 185 4.37 3.74 -7.08
N ALA A 186 4.70 4.25 -8.28
CA ALA A 186 6.09 4.41 -8.71
C ALA A 186 6.87 5.33 -7.77
N PHE A 187 6.25 6.41 -7.27
CA PHE A 187 6.87 7.28 -6.28
C PHE A 187 7.13 6.55 -4.95
N ALA A 188 6.16 5.77 -4.46
CA ALA A 188 6.31 5.00 -3.23
C ALA A 188 7.45 3.97 -3.34
N GLU A 189 7.52 3.23 -4.45
CA GLU A 189 8.57 2.26 -4.73
C GLU A 189 9.95 2.92 -4.84
N ALA A 190 10.05 4.03 -5.58
CA ALA A 190 11.29 4.77 -5.72
C ALA A 190 11.77 5.29 -4.35
N GLY A 191 10.87 5.84 -3.54
CA GLY A 191 11.16 6.32 -2.19
C GLY A 191 11.63 5.22 -1.24
N GLN A 192 11.03 4.03 -1.30
CA GLN A 192 11.48 2.86 -0.53
C GLN A 192 12.88 2.42 -0.96
N SER A 193 13.17 2.39 -2.26
CA SER A 193 14.49 1.98 -2.77
C SER A 193 15.61 2.90 -2.27
N LEU A 194 15.36 4.21 -2.19
CA LEU A 194 16.35 5.17 -1.69
C LEU A 194 16.61 5.05 -0.18
N GLN A 195 15.66 4.52 0.60
CA GLN A 195 15.84 4.26 2.03
C GLN A 195 16.53 2.94 2.33
N GLY A 196 16.27 1.89 1.53
CA GLY A 196 16.95 0.60 1.64
C GLY A 196 18.45 0.66 1.32
N ASP A 197 18.87 1.63 0.51
CA ASP A 197 20.26 1.84 0.10
C ASP A 197 21.05 2.77 1.05
N GLN A 198 20.46 3.27 2.14
CA GLN A 198 21.21 4.05 3.13
C GLN A 198 22.06 3.11 4.01
N PRO A 199 23.41 3.22 4.00
CA PRO A 199 24.22 2.51 4.98
C PRO A 199 23.78 2.93 6.38
N ALA A 200 23.47 1.97 7.25
CA ALA A 200 23.16 2.22 8.64
C ALA A 200 24.24 3.13 9.23
N ALA A 201 23.87 4.37 9.55
CA ALA A 201 24.81 5.32 10.11
C ALA A 201 25.39 4.73 11.40
N PRO A 202 26.72 4.67 11.58
CA PRO A 202 27.28 4.13 12.81
C PRO A 202 26.86 5.03 13.97
N HIS A 203 26.07 4.47 14.88
CA HIS A 203 25.78 5.07 16.17
C HIS A 203 27.11 5.41 16.84
N LYS A 204 27.34 6.70 17.11
CA LYS A 204 28.40 7.19 18.00
C LYS A 204 27.81 7.50 19.36
#